data_AF-I3KTX9-F1
#
_entry.id   AF-I3KTX9-F1
#
_cell.length_a   1.000
_cell.length_b   1.000
_cell.length_c   1.000
_cell.angle_alpha   90.00
_cell.angle_beta   90.00
_cell.angle_gamma   90.00
#
_symmetry.space_group_name_H-M   'P 1'
#
loop_
_entity.id
_entity.type
_entity.pdbx_description
1 polymer ?
#
loop_
_entity_poly.entity_id
_entity_poly.type
_entity_poly.pdbx_seq_one_letter_code
_entity_poly.pdbx_strand_id
1 'polypeptide(L)'
;AKQGSRRGNNLLHRVWEKPQKLKLKRELGMLGAVSLIVGTAVGSGIFMTPQTVISSIGSPGASLVIWASCGLLAILASFCYAELGTVIRESGGEYIYILRTSGPVLAFMLIFSSVLFVRPAAIAGMGLSFATYVATPFYGDCPPPVLVVKCVAAAAIITLAIVNCMNVRFAMSIQVFFTVVKVLALTGIIIGGVVMLIKGHTENFENSFENTNVGVNSIGIAFYQGLWSYDGWNNLNSVTEELKRPEVSGRVFRG
;
A
#
# COMPACT_ATOMS: atom_id res chain seq x y z
N ALA A 1 -0.99 24.48 69.41
CA ALA A 1 -2.21 24.02 68.72
C ALA A 1 -2.42 24.83 67.45
N LYS A 2 -2.44 24.15 66.29
CA LYS A 2 -2.98 24.56 64.97
C LYS A 2 -2.36 25.81 64.31
N GLN A 3 -2.07 25.92 63.02
CA GLN A 3 -2.16 25.10 61.79
C GLN A 3 -1.52 26.07 60.75
N GLY A 4 -0.47 25.78 59.99
CA GLY A 4 -0.08 24.48 59.45
C GLY A 4 -0.99 24.07 58.29
N SER A 5 -1.54 24.98 57.48
CA SER A 5 -2.27 24.60 56.25
C SER A 5 -2.61 25.82 55.38
N ARG A 6 -1.72 26.27 54.49
CA ARG A 6 -2.11 27.13 53.34
C ARG A 6 -1.10 27.25 52.20
N ARG A 7 -0.07 26.37 52.15
CA ARG A 7 0.96 26.39 51.09
C ARG A 7 1.04 25.12 50.23
N GLY A 8 0.08 24.19 50.39
CA GLY A 8 0.10 22.87 49.75
C GLY A 8 -0.80 22.67 48.53
N ASN A 9 -1.74 23.58 48.23
CA ASN A 9 -2.79 23.28 47.24
C ASN A 9 -2.48 23.70 45.79
N ASN A 10 -1.38 24.41 45.52
CA ASN A 10 -1.06 24.88 44.17
C ASN A 10 -0.04 24.00 43.42
N LEU A 11 0.50 22.96 44.05
CA LEU A 11 1.50 22.07 43.45
C LEU A 11 0.89 20.77 42.88
N LEU A 12 -0.27 20.34 43.37
CA LEU A 12 -0.92 19.09 42.91
C LEU A 12 -1.79 19.25 41.66
N HIS A 13 -2.08 20.48 41.23
CA HIS A 13 -2.84 20.74 40.01
C HIS A 13 -1.97 20.91 38.75
N ARG A 14 -0.64 20.84 38.88
CA ARG A 14 0.32 20.90 37.76
C ARG A 14 0.74 19.53 37.19
N VAL A 15 0.17 18.43 37.69
CA VAL A 15 0.63 17.06 37.34
C VAL A 15 -0.23 16.41 36.25
N TRP A 16 -1.28 17.06 35.78
CA TRP A 16 -2.14 16.55 34.71
C TRP A 16 -2.31 17.57 33.58
N GLU A 17 -1.21 17.92 32.91
CA GLU A 17 -1.34 18.34 31.51
C GLU A 17 -1.91 17.16 30.74
N LYS A 18 -3.18 17.26 30.33
CA LYS A 18 -3.78 16.33 29.37
C LYS A 18 -2.79 16.24 28.19
N PRO A 19 -2.41 15.04 27.73
CA PRO A 19 -1.49 14.93 26.60
C PRO A 19 -2.04 15.78 25.48
N GLN A 20 -1.29 16.83 25.14
CA GLN A 20 -1.66 17.80 24.13
C GLN A 20 -1.81 16.97 22.85
N LYS A 21 -3.06 16.71 22.42
CA LYS A 21 -3.30 15.95 21.19
C LYS A 21 -2.60 16.71 20.07
N LEU A 22 -1.48 16.17 19.59
CA LEU A 22 -0.75 16.68 18.44
C LEU A 22 -1.72 16.64 17.25
N LYS A 23 -2.37 17.77 16.98
CA LYS A 23 -3.24 17.91 15.81
C LYS A 23 -2.36 18.22 14.62
N LEU A 24 -2.31 17.31 13.65
CA LEU A 24 -1.63 17.57 12.39
C LEU A 24 -2.30 18.74 11.65
N LYS A 25 -1.49 19.55 10.96
CA LYS A 25 -1.96 20.72 10.22
C LYS A 25 -2.72 20.25 8.97
N ARG A 26 -4.00 20.63 8.85
CA ARG A 26 -4.88 20.24 7.73
C ARG A 26 -4.54 21.01 6.45
N GLU A 27 -3.50 20.58 5.74
CA GLU A 27 -3.01 21.23 4.52
C GLU A 27 -3.34 20.45 3.23
N LEU A 28 -3.75 19.16 3.32
CA LEU A 28 -4.08 18.36 2.14
C LEU A 28 -5.46 18.73 1.57
N GLY A 29 -5.48 19.31 0.38
CA GLY A 29 -6.69 19.50 -0.43
C GLY A 29 -7.12 18.21 -1.17
N MET A 30 -8.30 18.23 -1.80
CA MET A 30 -8.89 17.06 -2.47
C MET A 30 -8.01 16.48 -3.59
N LEU A 31 -7.42 17.33 -4.43
CA LEU A 31 -6.47 16.91 -5.48
C LEU A 31 -5.18 16.33 -4.90
N GLY A 32 -4.70 16.89 -3.79
CA GLY A 32 -3.54 16.35 -3.07
C GLY A 32 -3.83 14.97 -2.49
N ALA A 33 -5.03 14.76 -1.94
CA ALA A 33 -5.46 13.47 -1.43
C ALA A 33 -5.59 12.41 -2.53
N VAL A 34 -6.22 12.75 -3.67
CA VAL A 34 -6.31 11.84 -4.83
C VAL A 34 -4.92 11.48 -5.37
N SER A 35 -4.05 12.48 -5.53
CA SER A 35 -2.67 12.24 -5.98
C SER A 35 -1.88 11.37 -5.00
N LEU A 36 -2.12 11.53 -3.69
CA LEU A 36 -1.51 10.69 -2.66
C LEU A 36 -2.01 9.24 -2.78
N ILE A 37 -3.33 9.01 -2.89
CA ILE A 37 -3.91 7.68 -3.05
C ILE A 37 -3.32 7.00 -4.28
N VAL A 38 -3.38 7.65 -5.44
CA VAL A 38 -2.87 7.10 -6.70
C VAL A 38 -1.37 6.81 -6.58
N GLY A 39 -0.60 7.73 -5.99
CA GLY A 39 0.84 7.55 -5.79
C GLY A 39 1.21 6.42 -4.80
N THR A 40 0.33 6.10 -3.84
CA THR A 40 0.53 5.00 -2.89
C THR A 40 -0.01 3.67 -3.38
N ALA A 41 -1.13 3.67 -4.11
CA ALA A 41 -1.78 2.47 -4.63
C ALA A 41 -1.07 1.94 -5.89
N VAL A 42 -0.53 2.84 -6.73
CA VAL A 42 0.28 2.44 -7.89
C VAL A 42 1.70 2.10 -7.40
N GLY A 43 1.84 0.87 -6.92
CA GLY A 43 3.08 0.33 -6.39
C GLY A 43 3.99 -0.32 -7.44
N SER A 44 5.03 -1.02 -6.97
CA SER A 44 5.88 -1.89 -7.80
C SER A 44 5.16 -3.19 -8.21
N GLY A 45 4.02 -3.52 -7.60
CA GLY A 45 3.27 -4.74 -7.85
C GLY A 45 2.89 -4.93 -9.32
N ILE A 46 2.52 -3.85 -10.02
CA ILE A 46 2.12 -3.92 -11.44
C ILE A 46 3.24 -4.38 -12.38
N PHE A 47 4.52 -4.24 -11.99
CA PHE A 47 5.62 -4.72 -12.81
C PHE A 47 5.87 -6.22 -12.61
N MET A 48 5.59 -6.75 -11.41
CA MET A 48 5.86 -8.14 -11.04
C MET A 48 4.67 -9.09 -11.24
N THR A 49 3.52 -8.66 -10.76
CA THR A 49 2.34 -9.53 -10.65
C THR A 49 1.73 -9.98 -11.96
N PRO A 50 1.80 -9.26 -13.11
CA PRO A 50 1.22 -9.75 -14.36
C PRO A 50 1.80 -11.10 -14.79
N GLN A 51 3.11 -11.30 -14.64
CA GLN A 51 3.77 -12.56 -14.98
C GLN A 51 3.26 -13.71 -14.10
N THR A 52 3.08 -13.47 -12.79
CA THR A 52 2.57 -14.49 -11.87
C THR A 52 1.08 -14.79 -12.11
N VAL A 53 0.27 -13.77 -12.39
CA VAL A 53 -1.17 -13.93 -12.67
C VAL A 53 -1.37 -14.74 -13.95
N ILE A 54 -0.69 -14.38 -15.04
CA ILE A 54 -0.85 -15.09 -16.32
C ILE A 54 -0.31 -16.52 -16.26
N SER A 55 0.83 -16.76 -15.60
CA SER A 55 1.38 -18.11 -15.44
C SER A 55 0.54 -19.01 -14.54
N SER A 56 -0.19 -18.42 -13.57
CA SER A 56 -1.09 -19.18 -12.69
C SER A 56 -2.41 -19.55 -13.38
N ILE A 57 -3.01 -18.61 -14.13
CA ILE A 57 -4.32 -18.78 -14.76
C ILE A 57 -4.24 -19.38 -16.17
N GLY A 58 -3.11 -19.25 -16.85
CA GLY A 58 -2.82 -19.86 -18.16
C GLY A 58 -3.29 -19.09 -19.38
N SER A 59 -4.26 -18.18 -19.26
CA SER A 59 -4.85 -17.47 -20.41
C SER A 59 -4.87 -15.93 -20.25
N PRO A 60 -4.61 -15.16 -21.34
CA PRO A 60 -4.64 -13.71 -21.29
C PRO A 60 -6.02 -13.14 -20.89
N GLY A 61 -7.11 -13.68 -21.46
CA GLY A 61 -8.48 -13.24 -21.19
C GLY A 61 -8.90 -13.44 -19.73
N ALA A 62 -8.61 -14.61 -19.16
CA ALA A 62 -8.90 -14.85 -17.74
C ALA A 62 -8.05 -13.98 -16.82
N SER A 63 -6.79 -13.69 -17.20
CA SER A 63 -5.94 -12.77 -16.43
C SER A 63 -6.55 -11.37 -16.34
N LEU A 64 -7.10 -10.84 -17.45
CA LEU A 64 -7.77 -9.53 -17.47
C LEU A 64 -9.05 -9.52 -16.61
N VAL A 65 -9.82 -10.61 -16.63
CA VAL A 65 -11.00 -10.75 -15.75
C VAL A 65 -10.61 -10.73 -14.28
N ILE A 66 -9.50 -11.38 -13.90
CA ILE A 66 -8.98 -11.35 -12.53
C ILE A 66 -8.53 -9.93 -12.16
N TRP A 67 -7.81 -9.25 -13.03
CA TRP A 67 -7.40 -7.85 -12.81
C TRP A 67 -8.60 -6.91 -12.61
N ALA A 68 -9.64 -7.05 -13.42
CA ALA A 68 -10.88 -6.28 -13.27
C ALA A 68 -11.62 -6.62 -11.96
N SER A 69 -11.67 -7.91 -11.60
CA SER A 69 -12.31 -8.38 -10.37
C SER A 69 -11.58 -7.88 -9.12
N CYS A 70 -10.24 -7.94 -9.09
CA CYS A 70 -9.43 -7.38 -8.01
C CYS A 70 -9.62 -5.87 -7.87
N GLY A 71 -9.70 -5.14 -8.99
CA GLY A 71 -9.98 -3.69 -8.98
C GLY A 71 -11.35 -3.37 -8.40
N LEU A 72 -12.39 -4.13 -8.77
CA LEU A 72 -13.73 -3.98 -8.21
C LEU A 72 -13.74 -4.26 -6.69
N LEU A 73 -13.08 -5.33 -6.26
CA LEU A 73 -12.96 -5.66 -4.83
C LEU A 73 -12.22 -4.56 -4.05
N ALA A 74 -11.17 -3.98 -4.62
CA ALA A 74 -10.43 -2.86 -4.00
C ALA A 74 -11.30 -1.60 -3.85
N ILE A 75 -12.15 -1.30 -4.84
CA ILE A 75 -13.11 -0.18 -4.77
C ILE A 75 -14.13 -0.43 -3.65
N LEU A 76 -14.72 -1.62 -3.61
CA LEU A 76 -15.70 -1.98 -2.56
C LEU A 76 -15.06 -1.92 -1.16
N ALA A 77 -13.85 -2.46 -1.01
CA ALA A 77 -13.09 -2.38 0.24
C ALA A 77 -12.79 -0.93 0.64
N SER A 78 -12.41 -0.09 -0.32
CA SER A 78 -12.15 1.34 -0.09
C SER A 78 -13.40 2.08 0.39
N PHE A 79 -14.59 1.76 -0.13
CA PHE A 79 -15.84 2.35 0.35
C PHE A 79 -16.17 1.92 1.78
N CYS A 80 -16.05 0.63 2.11
CA CYS A 80 -16.23 0.16 3.48
C CYS A 80 -15.27 0.86 4.45
N TYR A 81 -14.01 1.04 4.02
CA TYR A 81 -13.02 1.76 4.81
C TYR A 81 -13.32 3.25 4.92
N ALA A 82 -13.79 3.90 3.85
CA ALA A 82 -14.17 5.30 3.89
C ALA A 82 -15.31 5.54 4.89
N GLU A 83 -16.33 4.67 4.92
CA GLU A 83 -17.40 4.75 5.92
C GLU A 83 -16.84 4.61 7.33
N LEU A 84 -15.99 3.61 7.57
CA LEU A 84 -15.39 3.37 8.88
C LEU A 84 -14.51 4.54 9.36
N GLY A 85 -13.78 5.18 8.44
CA GLY A 85 -12.99 6.38 8.71
C GLY A 85 -13.82 7.63 9.00
N THR A 86 -15.06 7.69 8.54
CA THR A 86 -15.99 8.78 8.92
C THR A 86 -16.65 8.55 10.28
N VAL A 87 -16.87 7.30 10.67
CA VAL A 87 -17.45 6.92 11.97
C VAL A 87 -16.40 7.02 13.08
N ILE A 88 -15.21 6.47 12.87
CA ILE A 88 -14.12 6.42 13.86
C ILE A 88 -13.02 7.41 13.45
N ARG A 89 -13.11 8.62 13.97
CA ARG A 89 -12.24 9.77 13.62
C ARG A 89 -11.03 9.88 14.54
N GLU A 90 -10.35 8.78 14.75
CA GLU A 90 -9.16 8.67 15.58
C GLU A 90 -7.98 8.18 14.73
N SER A 91 -6.82 8.82 14.87
CA SER A 91 -5.56 8.39 14.25
C SER A 91 -5.14 7.00 14.72
N GLY A 92 -4.73 6.16 13.76
CA GLY A 92 -4.20 4.81 14.01
C GLY A 92 -4.68 3.74 13.03
N GLY A 93 -5.51 4.11 12.05
CA GLY A 93 -5.91 3.26 10.95
C GLY A 93 -6.62 1.99 11.42
N GLU A 94 -6.27 0.86 10.81
CA GLU A 94 -6.86 -0.46 11.10
C GLU A 94 -6.83 -0.84 12.58
N TYR A 95 -5.76 -0.50 13.29
CA TYR A 95 -5.60 -0.85 14.70
C TYR A 95 -6.73 -0.26 15.56
N ILE A 96 -7.07 1.01 15.34
CA ILE A 96 -8.11 1.68 16.12
C ILE A 96 -9.50 1.16 15.78
N TYR A 97 -9.74 0.79 14.53
CA TYR A 97 -10.99 0.19 14.11
C TYR A 97 -11.24 -1.13 14.84
N ILE A 98 -10.24 -2.01 14.85
CA ILE A 98 -10.32 -3.30 15.56
C ILE A 98 -10.40 -3.08 17.08
N LEU A 99 -9.63 -2.14 17.62
CA LEU A 99 -9.65 -1.83 19.05
C LEU A 99 -11.06 -1.43 19.51
N ARG A 100 -11.79 -0.67 18.68
CA ARG A 100 -13.16 -0.24 18.98
C ARG A 100 -14.21 -1.33 18.79
N THR A 101 -14.07 -2.19 17.79
CA THR A 101 -15.07 -3.23 17.48
C THR A 101 -14.88 -4.51 18.28
N SER A 102 -13.62 -4.88 18.52
CA SER A 102 -13.23 -6.23 18.95
C SER A 102 -12.40 -6.24 20.24
N GLY A 103 -12.07 -5.06 20.76
CA GLY A 103 -11.38 -4.89 22.03
C GLY A 103 -9.85 -4.99 21.96
N PRO A 104 -9.16 -4.78 23.10
CA PRO A 104 -7.71 -4.59 23.14
C PRO A 104 -6.90 -5.84 22.81
N VAL A 105 -7.39 -7.04 23.16
CA VAL A 105 -6.66 -8.30 22.94
C VAL A 105 -6.53 -8.61 21.44
N LEU A 106 -7.65 -8.53 20.70
CA LEU A 106 -7.64 -8.79 19.26
C LEU A 106 -6.87 -7.71 18.48
N ALA A 107 -7.01 -6.44 18.89
CA ALA A 107 -6.24 -5.35 18.31
C ALA A 107 -4.73 -5.55 18.52
N PHE A 108 -4.31 -6.00 19.71
CA PHE A 108 -2.91 -6.32 20.00
C PHE A 108 -2.41 -7.49 19.15
N MET A 109 -3.17 -8.60 19.05
CA MET A 109 -2.76 -9.76 18.24
C MET A 109 -2.58 -9.39 16.76
N LEU A 110 -3.46 -8.56 16.20
CA LEU A 110 -3.37 -8.15 14.81
C LEU A 110 -2.20 -7.21 14.53
N ILE A 111 -1.97 -6.19 15.37
CA ILE A 111 -0.81 -5.30 15.18
C ILE A 111 0.51 -6.04 15.43
N PHE A 112 0.55 -6.95 16.42
CA PHE A 112 1.70 -7.78 16.71
C PHE A 112 2.06 -8.67 15.50
N SER A 113 1.07 -9.35 14.93
CA SER A 113 1.26 -10.19 13.75
C SER A 113 1.67 -9.36 12.52
N SER A 114 1.09 -8.17 12.38
CA SER A 114 1.40 -7.26 11.26
C SER A 114 2.83 -6.73 11.32
N VAL A 115 3.31 -6.34 12.51
CA VAL A 115 4.65 -5.78 12.70
C VAL A 115 5.73 -6.85 12.62
N LEU A 116 5.49 -8.06 13.16
CA LEU A 116 6.50 -9.12 13.16
C LEU A 116 6.56 -9.94 11.87
N PHE A 117 5.41 -10.19 11.22
CA PHE A 117 5.35 -11.09 10.08
C PHE A 117 5.01 -10.37 8.78
N VAL A 118 3.87 -9.67 8.73
CA VAL A 118 3.33 -9.14 7.47
C VAL A 118 4.24 -8.08 6.86
N ARG A 119 4.60 -7.04 7.63
CA ARG A 119 5.43 -5.92 7.14
C ARG A 119 6.85 -6.35 6.76
N PRO A 120 7.58 -7.12 7.59
CA PRO A 120 8.91 -7.59 7.20
C PRO A 120 8.87 -8.51 5.98
N ALA A 121 7.88 -9.41 5.88
CA ALA A 121 7.72 -10.27 4.71
C ALA A 121 7.46 -9.45 3.44
N ALA A 122 6.67 -8.38 3.53
CA ALA A 122 6.41 -7.50 2.40
C ALA A 122 7.67 -6.75 1.93
N ILE A 123 8.45 -6.21 2.87
CA ILE A 123 9.73 -5.56 2.56
C ILE A 123 10.72 -6.56 1.94
N ALA A 124 10.79 -7.78 2.47
CA ALA A 124 11.63 -8.84 1.92
C ALA A 124 11.19 -9.24 0.51
N GLY A 125 9.89 -9.41 0.27
CA GLY A 125 9.33 -9.73 -1.05
C GLY A 125 9.64 -8.66 -2.09
N MET A 126 9.47 -7.38 -1.72
CA MET A 126 9.85 -6.24 -2.57
C MET A 126 11.36 -6.16 -2.81
N GLY A 127 12.19 -6.44 -1.79
CA GLY A 127 13.64 -6.45 -1.90
C GLY A 127 14.16 -7.56 -2.81
N LEU A 128 13.62 -8.78 -2.69
CA LEU A 128 13.91 -9.90 -3.59
C LEU A 128 13.49 -9.58 -5.02
N SER A 129 12.33 -8.96 -5.18
CA SER A 129 11.82 -8.54 -6.47
C SER A 129 12.75 -7.54 -7.16
N PHE A 130 13.18 -6.51 -6.42
CA PHE A 130 14.15 -5.53 -6.89
C PHE A 130 15.47 -6.20 -7.28
N ALA A 131 15.99 -7.09 -6.43
CA ALA A 131 17.24 -7.78 -6.67
C ALA A 131 17.21 -8.66 -7.92
N THR A 132 16.10 -9.35 -8.18
CA THR A 132 15.93 -10.13 -9.41
C THR A 132 16.01 -9.22 -10.65
N TYR A 133 15.27 -8.11 -10.67
CA TYR A 133 15.31 -7.20 -11.82
C TYR A 133 16.69 -6.56 -12.04
N VAL A 134 17.42 -6.25 -10.98
CA VAL A 134 18.78 -5.71 -11.08
C VAL A 134 19.76 -6.78 -11.54
N ALA A 135 19.58 -8.03 -11.11
CA ALA A 135 20.50 -9.12 -11.44
C ALA A 135 20.28 -9.68 -12.86
N THR A 136 19.03 -9.79 -13.34
CA THR A 136 18.70 -10.42 -14.63
C THR A 136 19.55 -9.94 -15.81
N PRO A 137 19.81 -8.63 -16.02
CA PRO A 137 20.64 -8.16 -17.13
C PRO A 137 22.09 -8.68 -17.13
N PHE A 138 22.64 -9.05 -15.96
CA PHE A 138 24.01 -9.56 -15.83
C PHE A 138 24.13 -11.07 -16.10
N TYR A 139 23.01 -11.79 -16.13
CA TYR A 139 22.96 -13.23 -16.32
C TYR A 139 22.30 -13.65 -17.65
N GLY A 140 21.86 -12.69 -18.47
CA GLY A 140 21.26 -12.95 -19.79
C GLY A 140 20.05 -13.87 -19.68
N ASP A 141 20.10 -15.00 -20.40
CA ASP A 141 19.05 -16.02 -20.39
C ASP A 141 19.10 -16.97 -19.18
N CYS A 142 20.16 -16.92 -18.39
CA CYS A 142 20.29 -17.77 -17.20
C CYS A 142 19.66 -17.10 -15.98
N PRO A 143 18.90 -17.84 -15.14
CA PRO A 143 18.39 -17.29 -13.90
C PRO A 143 19.54 -16.95 -12.93
N PRO A 144 19.52 -15.77 -12.28
CA PRO A 144 20.58 -15.38 -11.36
C PRO A 144 20.63 -16.32 -10.14
N PRO A 145 21.82 -16.66 -9.61
CA PRO A 145 21.95 -17.52 -8.44
C PRO A 145 21.20 -16.96 -7.23
N VAL A 146 20.48 -17.83 -6.50
CA VAL A 146 19.65 -17.45 -5.34
C VAL A 146 20.45 -16.67 -4.29
N LEU A 147 21.71 -17.03 -4.08
CA LEU A 147 22.59 -16.34 -3.12
C LEU A 147 22.83 -14.87 -3.52
N VAL A 148 23.07 -14.61 -4.82
CA VAL A 148 23.30 -13.26 -5.34
C VAL A 148 22.07 -12.40 -5.17
N VAL A 149 20.89 -12.92 -5.55
CA VAL A 149 19.61 -12.22 -5.38
C VAL A 149 19.36 -11.88 -3.91
N LYS A 150 19.59 -12.83 -2.99
CA LYS A 150 19.42 -12.60 -1.54
C LYS A 150 20.40 -11.56 -1.00
N CYS A 151 21.68 -11.60 -1.40
CA CYS A 151 22.68 -10.63 -0.97
C CYS A 151 22.37 -9.21 -1.48
N VAL A 152 21.98 -9.08 -2.75
CA VAL A 152 21.58 -7.79 -3.34
C VAL A 152 20.32 -7.24 -2.67
N ALA A 153 19.32 -8.09 -2.41
CA ALA A 153 18.11 -7.70 -1.69
C ALA A 153 18.42 -7.21 -0.28
N ALA A 154 19.25 -7.95 0.47
CA ALA A 154 19.67 -7.56 1.82
C ALA A 154 20.44 -6.23 1.82
N ALA A 155 21.39 -6.06 0.89
CA ALA A 155 22.14 -4.82 0.73
C ALA A 155 21.20 -3.64 0.44
N ALA A 156 20.26 -3.80 -0.50
CA ALA A 156 19.30 -2.76 -0.85
C ALA A 156 18.42 -2.35 0.35
N ILE A 157 17.90 -3.33 1.11
CA ILE A 157 17.09 -3.07 2.31
C ILE A 157 17.91 -2.31 3.37
N ILE A 158 19.15 -2.74 3.63
CA ILE A 158 20.04 -2.09 4.61
C ILE A 158 20.38 -0.66 4.16
N THR A 159 20.72 -0.46 2.89
CA THR A 159 21.01 0.88 2.34
C THR A 159 19.81 1.80 2.49
N LEU A 160 18.60 1.34 2.13
CA LEU A 160 17.39 2.12 2.30
C LEU A 160 17.09 2.41 3.77
N ALA A 161 17.31 1.45 4.67
CA ALA A 161 17.14 1.66 6.11
C ALA A 161 18.10 2.75 6.63
N ILE A 162 19.38 2.69 6.23
CA ILE A 162 20.38 3.70 6.60
C ILE A 162 19.97 5.09 6.08
N VAL A 163 19.57 5.19 4.81
CA VAL A 163 19.11 6.46 4.21
C VAL A 163 17.91 7.03 4.96
N ASN A 164 16.94 6.19 5.31
CA ASN A 164 15.76 6.59 6.09
C ASN A 164 16.15 7.06 7.51
N CYS A 165 17.12 6.43 8.15
CA CYS A 165 17.60 6.82 9.48
C CYS A 165 18.45 8.11 9.47
N MET A 166 19.19 8.38 8.40
CA MET A 166 20.08 9.55 8.31
C MET A 166 19.34 10.85 7.99
N ASN A 167 18.49 10.84 6.96
CA ASN A 167 17.79 12.05 6.53
C ASN A 167 16.47 11.73 5.83
N VAL A 168 15.37 11.86 6.58
CA VAL A 168 14.01 11.63 6.07
C VAL A 168 13.66 12.54 4.89
N ARG A 169 14.18 13.78 4.83
CA ARG A 169 13.91 14.69 3.69
C ARG A 169 14.54 14.17 2.40
N PHE A 170 15.74 13.60 2.49
CA PHE A 170 16.41 12.99 1.35
C PHE A 170 15.69 11.71 0.91
N ALA A 171 15.29 10.86 1.86
CA ALA A 171 14.48 9.67 1.58
C ALA A 171 13.16 10.02 0.87
N MET A 172 12.45 11.07 1.32
CA MET A 172 11.25 11.56 0.66
C MET A 172 11.52 12.07 -0.77
N SER A 173 12.63 12.78 -0.99
CA SER A 173 13.00 13.24 -2.35
C SER A 173 13.28 12.06 -3.30
N ILE A 174 13.96 11.01 -2.82
CA ILE A 174 14.19 9.78 -3.58
C ILE A 174 12.87 9.10 -3.91
N GLN A 175 11.95 9.00 -2.94
CA GLN A 175 10.64 8.40 -3.14
C GLN A 175 9.85 9.14 -4.23
N VAL A 176 9.79 10.47 -4.18
CA VAL A 176 9.10 11.29 -5.21
C VAL A 176 9.71 11.06 -6.59
N PHE A 177 11.04 11.03 -6.70
CA PHE A 177 11.73 10.73 -7.96
C PHE A 177 11.31 9.35 -8.51
N PHE A 178 11.34 8.30 -7.68
CA PHE A 178 10.91 6.97 -8.11
C PHE A 178 9.43 6.92 -8.50
N THR A 179 8.55 7.67 -7.81
CA THR A 179 7.14 7.77 -8.19
C THR A 179 6.98 8.39 -9.59
N VAL A 180 7.70 9.48 -9.88
CA VAL A 180 7.65 10.10 -11.22
C VAL A 180 8.15 9.13 -12.29
N VAL A 181 9.29 8.47 -12.06
CA VAL A 181 9.85 7.48 -13.00
C VAL A 181 8.86 6.33 -13.25
N LYS A 182 8.23 5.81 -12.19
CA LYS A 182 7.22 4.75 -12.31
C LYS A 182 6.02 5.18 -13.15
N VAL A 183 5.47 6.37 -12.90
CA VAL A 183 4.33 6.90 -13.66
C VAL A 183 4.69 7.08 -15.14
N LEU A 184 5.89 7.58 -15.44
CA LEU A 184 6.38 7.71 -16.81
C LEU A 184 6.54 6.34 -17.49
N ALA A 185 7.10 5.36 -16.80
CA ALA A 185 7.25 4.00 -17.32
C ALA A 185 5.88 3.37 -17.65
N LEU A 186 4.91 3.49 -16.75
CA LEU A 186 3.54 2.99 -16.98
C LEU A 186 2.87 3.71 -18.15
N THR A 187 3.04 5.02 -18.26
CA THR A 187 2.52 5.80 -19.39
C THR A 187 3.10 5.30 -20.72
N GLY A 188 4.41 5.02 -20.75
CA GLY A 188 5.08 4.44 -21.92
C GLY A 188 4.54 3.06 -22.29
N ILE A 189 4.33 2.18 -21.31
CA ILE A 189 3.74 0.85 -21.52
C ILE A 189 2.32 0.95 -22.10
N ILE A 190 1.48 1.84 -21.56
CA ILE A 190 0.11 2.05 -22.03
C ILE A 190 0.12 2.55 -23.48
N ILE A 191 0.91 3.59 -23.80
CA ILE A 191 0.99 4.13 -25.16
C ILE A 191 1.52 3.07 -26.13
N GLY A 192 2.57 2.34 -25.76
CA GLY A 192 3.12 1.25 -26.58
C GLY A 192 2.10 0.15 -26.85
N GLY A 193 1.34 -0.27 -25.84
CA GLY A 193 0.26 -1.24 -25.98
C GLY A 193 -0.85 -0.77 -26.92
N VAL A 194 -1.31 0.48 -26.78
CA VAL A 194 -2.33 1.08 -27.67
C VAL A 194 -1.84 1.17 -29.11
N VAL A 195 -0.59 1.57 -29.34
CA VAL A 195 -0.01 1.64 -30.69
C VAL A 195 0.06 0.24 -31.33
N MET A 196 0.44 -0.79 -30.58
CA MET A 196 0.46 -2.18 -31.08
C MET A 196 -0.95 -2.69 -31.44
N LEU A 197 -1.96 -2.35 -30.64
CA LEU A 197 -3.36 -2.68 -30.92
C LEU A 197 -3.85 -2.00 -32.21
N ILE A 198 -3.54 -0.71 -32.40
CA ILE A 198 -3.92 0.04 -33.61
C ILE A 198 -3.24 -0.53 -34.86
N LYS A 199 -2.01 -1.06 -34.73
CA LYS A 199 -1.29 -1.73 -35.82
C LYS A 199 -1.84 -3.13 -36.17
N GLY A 200 -2.82 -3.64 -35.42
CA GLY A 200 -3.45 -4.93 -35.69
C GLY A 200 -2.70 -6.14 -35.12
N HIS A 201 -1.74 -5.95 -34.21
CA HIS A 201 -1.07 -7.06 -33.52
C HIS A 201 -1.96 -7.65 -32.40
N THR A 202 -3.11 -8.22 -32.78
CA THR A 202 -4.12 -8.76 -31.84
C THR A 202 -4.06 -10.27 -31.67
N GLU A 203 -3.00 -10.94 -32.15
CA GLU A 203 -2.81 -12.40 -32.12
C GLU A 203 -3.01 -12.98 -30.71
N ASN A 204 -2.55 -12.28 -29.67
CA ASN A 204 -2.70 -12.69 -28.27
C ASN A 204 -4.17 -12.71 -27.78
N PHE A 205 -5.11 -12.12 -28.52
CA PHE A 205 -6.52 -12.02 -28.15
C PHE A 205 -7.44 -12.98 -28.91
N GLU A 206 -6.99 -13.59 -30.01
CA GLU A 206 -7.85 -14.45 -30.86
C GLU A 206 -8.39 -15.67 -30.09
N ASN A 207 -7.54 -16.31 -29.29
CA ASN A 207 -7.90 -17.41 -28.38
C ASN A 207 -7.70 -17.03 -26.91
N SER A 208 -8.21 -15.86 -26.51
CA SER A 208 -7.97 -15.25 -25.19
C SER A 208 -8.20 -16.16 -23.98
N PHE A 209 -9.07 -17.16 -24.07
CA PHE A 209 -9.45 -18.05 -22.96
C PHE A 209 -8.93 -19.49 -23.12
N GLU A 210 -8.13 -19.76 -24.14
CA GLU A 210 -7.54 -21.08 -24.34
C GLU A 210 -6.55 -21.41 -23.20
N ASN A 211 -6.52 -22.66 -22.76
CA ASN A 211 -5.70 -23.13 -21.62
C ASN A 211 -5.99 -22.45 -20.25
N THR A 212 -7.21 -21.93 -20.06
CA THR A 212 -7.60 -21.37 -18.75
C THR A 212 -7.66 -22.45 -17.67
N ASN A 213 -6.85 -22.28 -16.63
CA ASN A 213 -6.87 -23.13 -15.46
C ASN A 213 -7.88 -22.59 -14.42
N VAL A 214 -9.06 -23.20 -14.36
CA VAL A 214 -10.13 -22.84 -13.41
C VAL A 214 -9.98 -23.52 -12.04
N GLY A 215 -8.82 -24.10 -11.74
CA GLY A 215 -8.53 -24.67 -10.43
C GLY A 215 -8.58 -23.61 -9.33
N VAL A 216 -9.22 -23.93 -8.20
CA VAL A 216 -9.36 -23.03 -7.04
C VAL A 216 -7.99 -22.51 -6.56
N ASN A 217 -6.95 -23.34 -6.62
CA ASN A 217 -5.59 -22.95 -6.25
C ASN A 217 -5.01 -21.89 -7.21
N SER A 218 -5.14 -22.11 -8.52
CA SER A 218 -4.65 -21.17 -9.54
C SER A 218 -5.36 -19.83 -9.48
N ILE A 219 -6.69 -19.85 -9.32
CA ILE A 219 -7.50 -18.65 -9.13
C ILE A 219 -7.08 -17.96 -7.83
N GLY A 220 -6.94 -18.68 -6.72
CA GLY A 220 -6.54 -18.12 -5.43
C GLY A 220 -5.19 -17.42 -5.47
N ILE A 221 -4.17 -18.04 -6.09
CA ILE A 221 -2.85 -17.42 -6.27
C ILE A 221 -2.94 -16.17 -7.15
N ALA A 222 -3.70 -16.23 -8.26
CA ALA A 222 -3.86 -15.10 -9.16
C ALA A 222 -4.59 -13.92 -8.49
N PHE A 223 -5.64 -14.18 -7.70
CA PHE A 223 -6.31 -13.15 -6.90
C PHE A 223 -5.40 -12.58 -5.82
N TYR A 224 -4.64 -13.42 -5.10
CA TYR A 224 -3.69 -12.96 -4.09
C TYR A 224 -2.65 -12.00 -4.67
N GLN A 225 -2.08 -12.35 -5.83
CA GLN A 225 -1.11 -11.50 -6.53
C GLN A 225 -1.76 -10.26 -7.15
N GLY A 226 -2.98 -10.37 -7.68
CA GLY A 226 -3.71 -9.21 -8.19
C GLY A 226 -4.04 -8.21 -7.09
N LEU A 227 -4.55 -8.68 -5.95
CA LEU A 227 -4.87 -7.84 -4.79
C LEU A 227 -3.61 -7.20 -4.19
N TRP A 228 -2.47 -7.89 -4.20
CA TRP A 228 -1.18 -7.30 -3.82
C TRP A 228 -0.85 -6.04 -4.63
N SER A 229 -1.15 -6.04 -5.92
CA SER A 229 -0.92 -4.87 -6.78
C SER A 229 -1.87 -3.70 -6.53
N TYR A 230 -3.04 -3.97 -5.94
CA TYR A 230 -3.99 -2.95 -5.54
C TYR A 230 -3.82 -2.53 -4.08
N ASP A 231 -2.86 -3.09 -3.34
CA ASP A 231 -2.64 -2.75 -1.94
C ASP A 231 -2.34 -1.26 -1.74
N GLY A 232 -2.83 -0.71 -0.63
CA GLY A 232 -2.70 0.71 -0.28
C GLY A 232 -4.01 1.51 -0.28
N TRP A 233 -5.15 0.89 -0.58
CA TRP A 233 -6.49 1.49 -0.46
C TRP A 233 -6.85 1.89 0.98
N ASN A 234 -6.25 1.26 2.00
CA ASN A 234 -6.43 1.54 3.43
C ASN A 234 -5.63 2.77 3.92
N ASN A 235 -4.65 3.24 3.17
CA ASN A 235 -3.75 4.31 3.61
C ASN A 235 -4.47 5.65 3.80
N LEU A 236 -5.53 5.93 3.03
CA LEU A 236 -6.27 7.19 3.13
C LEU A 236 -6.80 7.42 4.55
N ASN A 237 -7.31 6.37 5.17
CA ASN A 237 -7.90 6.41 6.51
C ASN A 237 -6.92 6.86 7.58
N SER A 238 -5.63 6.52 7.41
CA SER A 238 -4.56 6.94 8.32
C SER A 238 -4.21 8.42 8.19
N VAL A 239 -4.58 9.07 7.07
CA VAL A 239 -4.27 10.49 6.76
C VAL A 239 -5.52 11.37 6.79
N THR A 240 -6.68 10.81 7.18
CA THR A 240 -7.97 11.53 7.24
C THR A 240 -7.95 12.75 8.17
N GLU A 241 -7.09 12.76 9.19
CA GLU A 241 -6.93 13.90 10.09
C GLU A 241 -6.23 15.11 9.43
N GLU A 242 -5.46 14.88 8.36
CA GLU A 242 -4.70 15.91 7.62
C GLU A 242 -5.48 16.52 6.45
N LEU A 243 -6.61 15.90 6.05
CA LEU A 243 -7.47 16.41 4.97
C LEU A 243 -8.22 17.68 5.40
N LYS A 244 -8.22 18.67 4.51
CA LYS A 244 -8.99 19.92 4.66
C LYS A 244 -10.46 19.65 4.31
N ARG A 245 -11.35 19.71 5.32
CA ARG A 245 -12.82 19.48 5.24
C ARG A 245 -13.23 18.09 4.69
N PRO A 246 -13.10 16.99 5.46
CA PRO A 246 -13.57 15.66 5.05
C PRO A 246 -15.10 15.55 4.91
N GLU A 247 -15.85 16.54 5.41
CA GLU A 247 -17.33 16.55 5.49
C GLU A 247 -18.04 16.81 4.15
N VAL A 248 -17.32 17.32 3.15
CA VAL A 248 -17.93 17.67 1.85
C VAL A 248 -17.98 16.45 0.92
N SER A 249 -17.00 15.54 0.99
CA SER A 249 -17.06 14.28 0.23
C SER A 249 -18.12 13.31 0.76
N GLY A 250 -18.36 13.27 2.08
CA GLY A 250 -19.43 12.43 2.65
C GLY A 250 -20.85 12.90 2.35
N ARG A 251 -21.03 14.15 1.89
CA ARG A 251 -22.35 14.68 1.51
C ARG A 251 -22.82 14.23 0.12
N VAL A 252 -21.91 13.78 -0.75
CA VAL A 252 -22.24 13.19 -2.05
C VAL A 252 -22.88 11.79 -1.90
N PHE A 253 -22.56 11.08 -0.81
CA PHE A 253 -23.07 9.73 -0.51
C PHE A 253 -24.28 9.72 0.43
N ARG A 254 -24.83 10.90 0.75
CA ARG A 254 -26.05 11.08 1.57
C ARG A 254 -27.25 11.55 0.75
N GLY A 255 -27.17 11.43 -0.58
CA GLY A 255 -28.28 11.64 -1.51
C GLY A 255 -29.00 10.33 -1.77
#